data_AF-A0A257GH26-F1
#
_entry.id   AF-A0A257GH26-F1
#
_cell.length_a   1.000
_cell.length_b   1.000
_cell.length_c   1.000
_cell.angle_alpha   90.00
_cell.angle_beta   90.00
_cell.angle_gamma   90.00
#
_symmetry.space_group_name_H-M   'P 1'
#
loop_
_entity.id
_entity.type
_entity.pdbx_description
1 polymer ?
#
loop_
_entity_poly.entity_id
_entity_poly.type
_entity_poly.pdbx_seq_one_letter_code
_entity_poly.pdbx_strand_id
1 'polypeptide(L)'
;MIGRERKVRERLSEAIAAARGEDDAVHAAREQTVAQRNAEIELAKRVVARDPDALFSALEEHSSLGDLPFAVEGIDTLFIDNRIVAIVDGLDVEDIPEESASLLKSGKASFKAIPLGKRHELHRDALCSAAVRVALEFLTVLPLDFVEVLMLTDILDRATGHINAAPVLHLSLSEQAASTINFERADGFALVERLGGHMDWTKREGFRAINAAAFGIELSN
;
A
#
# COMPACT_ATOMS: atom_id res chain seq x y z
N MET A 1 -71.49 26.41 2.85
CA MET A 1 -70.91 25.08 2.53
C MET A 1 -69.72 25.16 1.57
N ILE A 2 -69.76 25.98 0.52
CA ILE A 2 -68.78 26.01 -0.59
C ILE A 2 -67.31 26.30 -0.16
N GLY A 3 -67.07 27.17 0.83
CA GLY A 3 -65.71 27.52 1.25
C GLY A 3 -64.94 26.43 2.02
N ARG A 4 -65.66 25.51 2.70
CA ARG A 4 -65.05 24.41 3.47
C ARG A 4 -64.59 23.29 2.55
N GLU A 5 -65.36 23.03 1.50
CA GLU A 5 -65.07 22.03 0.46
C GLU A 5 -63.85 22.43 -0.39
N ARG A 6 -63.75 23.72 -0.76
CA ARG A 6 -62.57 24.25 -1.46
C ARG A 6 -61.28 24.09 -0.65
N LYS A 7 -61.30 24.45 0.64
CA LYS A 7 -60.15 24.29 1.55
C LYS A 7 -59.72 22.83 1.72
N VAL A 8 -60.68 21.91 1.75
CA VAL A 8 -60.39 20.46 1.82
C VAL A 8 -59.74 19.98 0.52
N ARG A 9 -60.22 20.44 -0.66
CA ARG A 9 -59.60 20.11 -1.95
C ARG A 9 -58.18 20.66 -2.09
N GLU A 10 -57.95 21.91 -1.69
CA GLU A 10 -56.61 22.52 -1.68
C GLU A 10 -55.65 21.71 -0.81
N ARG A 11 -56.05 21.42 0.44
CA ARG A 11 -55.24 20.60 1.36
C ARG A 11 -54.94 19.19 0.81
N LEU A 12 -55.93 18.54 0.18
CA LEU A 12 -55.73 17.22 -0.43
C LEU A 12 -54.80 17.31 -1.64
N SER A 13 -54.90 18.36 -2.44
CA SER A 13 -54.00 18.60 -3.58
C SER A 13 -52.57 18.82 -3.12
N GLU A 14 -52.36 19.61 -2.06
CA GLU A 14 -51.06 19.83 -1.44
C GLU A 14 -50.49 18.53 -0.86
N ALA A 15 -51.33 17.73 -0.17
CA ALA A 15 -50.91 16.45 0.38
C ALA A 15 -50.52 15.44 -0.71
N ILE A 16 -51.23 15.41 -1.84
CA ILE A 16 -50.88 14.56 -3.00
C ILE A 16 -49.57 15.04 -3.63
N ALA A 17 -49.37 16.35 -3.80
CA ALA A 17 -48.14 16.90 -4.34
C ALA A 17 -46.93 16.62 -3.43
N ALA A 18 -47.11 16.75 -2.11
CA ALA A 18 -46.09 16.43 -1.13
C ALA A 18 -45.73 14.93 -1.15
N ALA A 19 -46.74 14.04 -1.14
CA ALA A 19 -46.53 12.60 -1.20
C ALA A 19 -45.82 12.18 -2.50
N ARG A 20 -46.17 12.77 -3.64
CA ARG A 20 -45.47 12.53 -4.92
C ARG A 20 -44.02 13.00 -4.86
N GLY A 21 -43.76 14.19 -4.32
CA GLY A 21 -42.40 14.69 -4.17
C GLY A 21 -41.53 13.82 -3.25
N GLU A 22 -42.13 13.26 -2.20
CA GLU A 22 -41.46 12.30 -1.32
C GLU A 22 -41.18 10.96 -2.04
N ASP A 23 -42.17 10.40 -2.74
CA ASP A 23 -42.00 9.19 -3.55
C ASP A 23 -40.92 9.35 -4.63
N ASP A 24 -40.92 10.48 -5.34
CA ASP A 24 -39.92 10.80 -6.37
C ASP A 24 -38.52 10.93 -5.76
N ALA A 25 -38.38 11.59 -4.61
CA ALA A 25 -37.10 11.72 -3.91
C ALA A 25 -36.58 10.35 -3.40
N VAL A 26 -37.46 9.52 -2.84
CA VAL A 26 -37.11 8.16 -2.41
C VAL A 26 -36.72 7.30 -3.61
N HIS A 27 -37.41 7.43 -4.74
CA HIS A 27 -37.07 6.71 -5.97
C HIS A 27 -35.70 7.12 -6.50
N ALA A 28 -35.44 8.43 -6.62
CA ALA A 28 -34.15 8.95 -7.08
C ALA A 28 -32.98 8.51 -6.17
N ALA A 29 -33.17 8.55 -4.85
CA ALA A 29 -32.17 8.06 -3.90
C ALA A 29 -31.89 6.55 -4.09
N ARG A 30 -32.94 5.75 -4.29
CA ARG A 30 -32.81 4.31 -4.58
C ARG A 30 -32.10 4.05 -5.91
N GLU A 31 -32.42 4.80 -6.96
CA GLU A 31 -31.73 4.69 -8.25
C GLU A 31 -30.24 4.98 -8.12
N GLN A 32 -29.87 6.02 -7.35
CA GLN A 32 -28.48 6.32 -7.07
C GLN A 32 -27.77 5.18 -6.32
N THR A 33 -28.40 4.62 -5.28
CA THR A 33 -27.84 3.48 -4.55
C THR A 33 -27.68 2.24 -5.44
N VAL A 34 -28.65 1.95 -6.30
CA VAL A 34 -28.57 0.83 -7.25
C VAL A 34 -27.46 1.06 -8.28
N ALA A 35 -27.34 2.29 -8.80
CA ALA A 35 -26.28 2.63 -9.74
C ALA A 35 -24.89 2.48 -9.12
N GLN A 36 -24.69 2.97 -7.89
CA GLN A 36 -23.45 2.78 -7.13
C GLN A 36 -23.16 1.31 -6.92
N ARG A 37 -24.15 0.53 -6.48
CA ARG A 37 -23.97 -0.91 -6.24
C ARG A 37 -23.63 -1.68 -7.52
N ASN A 38 -24.23 -1.31 -8.65
CA ASN A 38 -23.90 -1.90 -9.93
C ASN A 38 -22.46 -1.56 -10.35
N ALA A 39 -22.01 -0.32 -10.14
CA ALA A 39 -20.63 0.06 -10.41
C ALA A 39 -19.62 -0.75 -9.56
N GLU A 40 -19.89 -0.93 -8.26
CA GLU A 40 -19.07 -1.78 -7.38
C GLU A 40 -19.00 -3.23 -7.88
N ILE A 41 -20.13 -3.79 -8.30
CA ILE A 41 -20.19 -5.16 -8.84
C ILE A 41 -19.36 -5.29 -10.12
N GLU A 42 -19.45 -4.31 -11.02
CA GLU A 42 -18.66 -4.32 -12.26
C GLU A 42 -17.16 -4.16 -11.99
N LEU A 43 -16.77 -3.31 -11.04
CA LEU A 43 -15.38 -3.21 -10.59
C LEU A 43 -14.89 -4.54 -10.02
N ALA A 44 -15.65 -5.16 -9.11
CA ALA A 44 -15.29 -6.44 -8.52
C ALA A 44 -15.12 -7.56 -9.56
N LYS A 45 -15.99 -7.60 -10.59
CA LYS A 45 -15.84 -8.55 -11.71
C LYS A 45 -14.54 -8.34 -12.48
N ARG A 46 -14.17 -7.07 -12.75
CA ARG A 46 -12.91 -6.73 -13.44
C ARG A 46 -11.69 -7.07 -12.59
N VAL A 47 -11.73 -6.82 -11.28
CA VAL A 47 -10.70 -7.23 -10.32
C VAL A 47 -10.49 -8.75 -10.35
N VAL A 48 -11.57 -9.53 -10.30
CA VAL A 48 -11.49 -11.00 -10.41
C VAL A 48 -10.95 -11.44 -11.77
N ALA A 49 -11.28 -10.72 -12.83
CA ALA A 49 -10.74 -10.94 -14.17
C ALA A 49 -9.27 -10.47 -14.34
N ARG A 50 -8.66 -9.92 -13.29
CA ARG A 50 -7.29 -9.39 -13.26
C ARG A 50 -7.03 -8.27 -14.27
N ASP A 51 -8.04 -7.43 -14.50
CA ASP A 51 -7.91 -6.23 -15.31
C ASP A 51 -7.00 -5.20 -14.61
N PRO A 52 -5.88 -4.77 -15.22
CA PRO A 52 -4.88 -3.91 -14.56
C PRO A 52 -5.44 -2.61 -13.98
N ASP A 53 -6.29 -1.93 -14.74
CA ASP A 53 -6.91 -0.66 -14.30
C ASP A 53 -7.79 -0.89 -13.07
N ALA A 54 -8.60 -1.96 -13.07
CA ALA A 54 -9.46 -2.29 -11.95
C ALA A 54 -8.66 -2.72 -10.70
N LEU A 55 -7.54 -3.43 -10.87
CA LEU A 55 -6.65 -3.79 -9.77
C LEU A 55 -6.01 -2.55 -9.15
N PHE A 56 -5.55 -1.61 -9.98
CA PHE A 56 -4.99 -0.35 -9.51
C PHE A 56 -6.05 0.49 -8.77
N SER A 57 -7.25 0.66 -9.32
CA SER A 57 -8.35 1.37 -8.64
C SER A 57 -8.72 0.73 -7.31
N ALA A 58 -8.74 -0.60 -7.23
CA ALA A 58 -9.00 -1.31 -5.97
C ALA A 58 -7.90 -1.03 -4.92
N LEU A 59 -6.63 -1.00 -5.31
CA LEU A 59 -5.54 -0.61 -4.41
C LEU A 59 -5.68 0.84 -3.95
N GLU A 60 -6.00 1.76 -4.84
CA GLU A 60 -6.17 3.19 -4.49
C GLU A 60 -7.34 3.41 -3.52
N GLU A 61 -8.47 2.72 -3.73
CA GLU A 61 -9.69 2.93 -2.93
C GLU A 61 -9.72 2.15 -1.61
N HIS A 62 -9.02 1.01 -1.53
CA HIS A 62 -9.16 0.06 -0.42
C HIS A 62 -7.87 -0.26 0.32
N SER A 63 -6.70 0.18 -0.15
CA SER A 63 -5.45 -0.02 0.58
C SER A 63 -5.14 1.12 1.54
N SER A 64 -4.37 0.79 2.56
CA SER A 64 -3.73 1.73 3.49
C SER A 64 -2.30 2.09 3.06
N LEU A 65 -1.91 1.83 1.80
CA LEU A 65 -0.57 2.15 1.32
C LEU A 65 -0.26 3.66 1.38
N GLY A 66 -1.29 4.50 1.19
CA GLY A 66 -1.17 5.95 1.35
C GLY A 66 -0.81 6.41 2.77
N ASP A 67 -0.92 5.54 3.78
CA ASP A 67 -0.51 5.80 5.16
C ASP A 67 0.96 5.42 5.43
N LEU A 68 1.72 5.01 4.40
CA LEU A 68 3.16 4.72 4.47
C LEU A 68 4.12 5.86 4.08
N PRO A 69 3.76 7.18 4.04
CA PRO A 69 4.61 8.22 3.44
C PRO A 69 5.90 8.51 4.22
N PHE A 70 6.13 7.82 5.34
CA PHE A 70 7.36 7.91 6.14
C PHE A 70 8.16 6.61 6.15
N ALA A 71 7.68 5.57 5.47
CA ALA A 71 8.32 4.26 5.38
C ALA A 71 8.77 3.91 3.95
N VAL A 72 8.14 4.53 2.95
CA VAL A 72 8.46 4.42 1.52
C VAL A 72 8.21 5.79 0.85
N GLU A 73 8.92 6.05 -0.24
CA GLU A 73 8.81 7.29 -1.01
C GLU A 73 7.82 7.19 -2.17
N GLY A 74 7.66 5.98 -2.71
CA GLY A 74 6.85 5.70 -3.89
C GLY A 74 6.48 4.22 -3.98
N ILE A 75 5.32 3.95 -4.60
CA ILE A 75 4.89 2.58 -4.92
C ILE A 75 4.28 2.61 -6.32
N ASP A 76 4.88 1.85 -7.22
CA ASP A 76 4.35 1.54 -8.54
C ASP A 76 3.94 0.06 -8.62
N THR A 77 3.11 -0.26 -9.60
CA THR A 77 2.66 -1.65 -9.85
C THR A 77 2.93 -2.05 -11.28
N LEU A 78 3.63 -3.17 -11.45
CA LEU A 78 3.93 -3.77 -12.73
C LEU A 78 3.16 -5.09 -12.89
N PHE A 79 2.51 -5.24 -14.04
CA PHE A 79 1.79 -6.44 -14.43
C PHE A 79 2.61 -7.20 -15.48
N ILE A 80 3.15 -8.37 -15.09
CA ILE A 80 3.96 -9.22 -15.98
C ILE A 80 3.25 -10.55 -16.15
N ASP A 81 2.63 -10.76 -17.30
CA ASP A 81 1.76 -11.92 -17.57
C ASP A 81 0.68 -12.09 -16.48
N ASN A 82 0.86 -13.07 -15.60
CA ASN A 82 -0.06 -13.39 -14.50
C ASN A 82 0.52 -13.05 -13.12
N ARG A 83 1.63 -12.30 -13.09
CA ARG A 83 2.37 -11.85 -11.90
C ARG A 83 2.09 -10.36 -11.67
N ILE A 84 2.02 -9.99 -10.39
CA ILE A 84 1.93 -8.61 -9.96
C ILE A 84 3.16 -8.31 -9.12
N VAL A 85 3.87 -7.26 -9.51
CA VAL A 85 5.08 -6.80 -8.84
C VAL A 85 4.85 -5.39 -8.34
N ALA A 86 4.93 -5.18 -7.04
CA ALA A 86 5.02 -3.85 -6.45
C ALA A 86 6.48 -3.38 -6.55
N ILE A 87 6.70 -2.28 -7.26
CA ILE A 87 7.99 -1.59 -7.29
C ILE A 87 7.93 -0.50 -6.23
N VAL A 88 8.80 -0.56 -5.24
CA VAL A 88 8.70 0.28 -4.05
C VAL A 88 9.98 1.08 -3.88
N ASP A 89 9.88 2.39 -3.93
CA ASP A 89 10.97 3.28 -3.57
C ASP A 89 11.05 3.34 -2.04
N GLY A 90 12.06 2.67 -1.49
CA GLY A 90 12.34 2.64 -0.06
C GLY A 90 13.17 3.84 0.38
N LEU A 91 13.18 4.09 1.69
CA LEU A 91 14.02 5.10 2.31
C LEU A 91 15.50 4.88 1.98
N ASP A 92 16.26 5.96 1.93
CA ASP A 92 17.71 5.93 1.78
C ASP A 92 18.41 5.77 3.13
N VAL A 93 19.69 5.41 3.09
CA VAL A 93 20.47 5.32 4.34
C VAL A 93 20.58 6.69 5.02
N GLU A 94 20.57 7.77 4.23
CA GLU A 94 20.56 9.17 4.63
C GLU A 94 19.32 9.53 5.47
N ASP A 95 18.17 8.90 5.20
CA ASP A 95 16.94 9.10 5.98
C ASP A 95 16.99 8.45 7.37
N ILE A 96 17.94 7.53 7.58
CA ILE A 96 18.10 6.83 8.85
C ILE A 96 18.78 7.74 9.87
N PRO A 97 18.23 7.87 11.10
CA PRO A 97 18.77 8.73 12.15
C PRO A 97 20.28 8.56 12.38
N GLU A 98 20.98 9.69 12.51
CA GLU A 98 22.41 9.71 12.80
C GLU A 98 22.72 9.69 14.29
N GLU A 99 21.73 9.99 15.14
CA GLU A 99 21.87 10.05 16.59
C GLU A 99 20.76 9.29 17.30
N SER A 100 21.10 8.70 18.45
CA SER A 100 20.14 8.07 19.35
C SER A 100 19.98 8.92 20.61
N ALA A 101 18.74 9.03 21.08
CA ALA A 101 18.41 9.71 22.33
C ALA A 101 18.26 8.69 23.46
N SER A 102 18.80 9.01 24.63
CA SER A 102 18.63 8.22 25.86
C SER A 102 18.34 9.14 27.05
N LEU A 103 17.58 8.65 28.02
CA LEU A 103 17.24 9.44 29.21
C LEU A 103 18.28 9.21 30.31
N LEU A 104 18.88 10.28 30.81
CA LEU A 104 19.78 10.22 31.97
C LEU A 104 18.98 10.05 33.26
N LYS A 105 19.63 9.55 34.32
CA LYS A 105 19.04 9.47 35.66
C LYS A 105 18.51 10.82 36.18
N SER A 106 19.04 11.93 35.67
CA SER A 106 18.59 13.29 35.99
C SER A 106 17.32 13.73 35.24
N GLY A 107 16.77 12.89 34.35
CA GLY A 107 15.63 13.22 33.49
C GLY A 107 16.01 14.06 32.25
N LYS A 108 17.29 14.37 32.04
CA LYS A 108 17.76 15.08 30.84
C LYS A 108 18.00 14.10 29.68
N ALA A 109 17.71 14.52 28.45
CA ALA A 109 18.07 13.77 27.25
C ALA A 109 19.59 13.81 27.01
N SER A 110 20.14 12.67 26.59
CA SER A 110 21.51 12.52 26.12
C SER A 110 21.48 11.96 24.70
N PHE A 111 22.17 12.66 23.78
CA PHE A 111 22.29 12.27 22.38
C PHE A 111 23.66 11.64 22.13
N LYS A 112 23.71 10.61 21.29
CA LYS A 112 24.96 9.95 20.87
C LYS A 112 24.86 9.55 19.41
N ALA A 113 25.93 9.79 18.66
CA ALA A 113 26.05 9.31 17.29
C ALA A 113 25.84 7.79 17.19
N ILE A 114 25.02 7.39 16.23
CA ILE A 114 24.77 5.99 15.88
C ILE A 114 25.92 5.54 14.97
N PRO A 115 26.63 4.44 15.31
CA PRO A 115 27.65 3.91 14.42
C PRO A 115 27.07 3.54 13.04
N LEU A 116 27.82 3.76 11.97
CA LEU A 116 27.36 3.51 10.58
C LEU A 116 26.78 2.10 10.40
N GLY A 117 27.45 1.07 10.91
CA GLY A 117 26.93 -0.30 10.80
C GLY A 117 25.61 -0.52 11.54
N LYS A 118 25.28 0.30 12.54
CA LYS A 118 23.96 0.27 13.18
C LYS A 118 22.91 1.04 12.35
N ARG A 119 23.30 2.11 11.64
CA ARG A 119 22.44 2.77 10.65
C ARG A 119 22.07 1.81 9.51
N HIS A 120 23.03 1.04 8.99
CA HIS A 120 22.76 0.01 7.97
C HIS A 120 21.79 -1.08 8.45
N GLU A 121 21.85 -1.47 9.73
CA GLU A 121 20.87 -2.42 10.30
C GLU A 121 19.47 -1.82 10.34
N LEU A 122 19.35 -0.57 10.81
CA LEU A 122 18.06 0.13 10.85
C LEU A 122 17.47 0.33 9.44
N HIS A 123 18.30 0.71 8.47
CA HIS A 123 17.93 0.82 7.06
C HIS A 123 17.37 -0.49 6.52
N ARG A 124 18.09 -1.59 6.72
CA ARG A 124 17.66 -2.94 6.33
C ARG A 124 16.36 -3.35 6.98
N ASP A 125 16.21 -3.12 8.28
CA ASP A 125 15.01 -3.49 9.02
C ASP A 125 13.80 -2.67 8.51
N ALA A 126 14.00 -1.39 8.16
CA ALA A 126 12.97 -0.55 7.55
C ALA A 126 12.55 -1.09 6.17
N LEU A 127 13.49 -1.33 5.26
CA LEU A 127 13.18 -1.84 3.92
C LEU A 127 12.52 -3.23 3.94
N CYS A 128 13.00 -4.13 4.79
CA CYS A 128 12.39 -5.46 4.93
C CYS A 128 10.97 -5.38 5.50
N SER A 129 10.74 -4.51 6.48
CA SER A 129 9.42 -4.31 7.07
C SER A 129 8.45 -3.66 6.06
N ALA A 130 8.91 -2.68 5.30
CA ALA A 130 8.15 -2.05 4.23
C ALA A 130 7.78 -3.07 3.14
N ALA A 131 8.73 -3.88 2.68
CA ALA A 131 8.47 -4.91 1.68
C ALA A 131 7.38 -5.90 2.12
N VAL A 132 7.46 -6.39 3.36
CA VAL A 132 6.44 -7.28 3.94
C VAL A 132 5.10 -6.57 4.05
N ARG A 133 5.07 -5.33 4.53
CA ARG A 133 3.83 -4.55 4.68
C ARG A 133 3.14 -4.34 3.33
N VAL A 134 3.89 -3.94 2.30
CA VAL A 134 3.35 -3.75 0.94
C VAL A 134 2.80 -5.06 0.40
N ALA A 135 3.54 -6.16 0.52
CA ALA A 135 3.07 -7.47 0.06
C ALA A 135 1.75 -7.88 0.74
N LEU A 136 1.64 -7.69 2.07
CA LEU A 136 0.44 -8.00 2.81
C LEU A 136 -0.76 -7.15 2.40
N GLU A 137 -0.54 -5.86 2.14
CA GLU A 137 -1.60 -4.97 1.73
C GLU A 137 -2.17 -5.38 0.37
N PHE A 138 -1.29 -5.71 -0.58
CA PHE A 138 -1.69 -6.23 -1.89
C PHE A 138 -2.50 -7.53 -1.77
N LEU A 139 -2.03 -8.49 -0.97
CA LEU A 139 -2.75 -9.76 -0.74
C LEU A 139 -4.09 -9.58 0.00
N THR A 140 -4.22 -8.51 0.80
CA THR A 140 -5.44 -8.23 1.56
C THR A 140 -6.51 -7.59 0.67
N VAL A 141 -6.09 -6.70 -0.23
CA VAL A 141 -6.99 -5.94 -1.10
C VAL A 141 -7.33 -6.70 -2.37
N LEU A 142 -6.36 -7.40 -2.95
CA LEU A 142 -6.48 -8.06 -4.24
C LEU A 142 -6.61 -9.58 -4.08
N PRO A 143 -7.44 -10.26 -4.90
CA PRO A 143 -7.60 -11.71 -4.86
C PRO A 143 -6.43 -12.42 -5.55
N LEU A 144 -5.26 -12.40 -4.91
CA LEU A 144 -3.99 -12.94 -5.45
C LEU A 144 -3.51 -14.15 -4.66
N ASP A 145 -2.98 -15.15 -5.36
CA ASP A 145 -2.32 -16.29 -4.72
C ASP A 145 -0.94 -15.91 -4.18
N PHE A 146 -0.27 -14.95 -4.84
CA PHE A 146 1.00 -14.39 -4.45
C PHE A 146 1.20 -12.99 -5.05
N VAL A 147 2.12 -12.24 -4.44
CA VAL A 147 2.59 -10.95 -4.93
C VAL A 147 4.11 -10.89 -4.77
N GLU A 148 4.75 -10.11 -5.64
CA GLU A 148 6.16 -9.82 -5.55
C GLU A 148 6.40 -8.36 -5.20
N VAL A 149 7.46 -8.10 -4.44
CA VAL A 149 7.88 -6.76 -4.07
C VAL A 149 9.34 -6.61 -4.45
N LEU A 150 9.65 -5.56 -5.21
CA LEU A 150 11.00 -5.14 -5.53
C LEU A 150 11.24 -3.78 -4.87
N MET A 151 12.09 -3.76 -3.84
CA MET A 151 12.51 -2.53 -3.18
C MET A 151 13.65 -1.89 -3.95
N LEU A 152 13.51 -0.60 -4.21
CA LEU A 152 14.54 0.30 -4.70
C LEU A 152 15.02 1.19 -3.56
N THR A 153 16.27 1.64 -3.60
CA THR A 153 16.82 2.71 -2.77
C THR A 153 18.05 3.24 -3.48
N ASP A 154 18.43 4.48 -3.19
CA ASP A 154 19.60 5.09 -3.78
C ASP A 154 20.88 4.40 -3.30
N ILE A 155 21.68 3.92 -4.26
CA ILE A 155 22.99 3.35 -4.01
C ILE A 155 24.05 4.17 -4.70
N LEU A 156 25.12 4.48 -3.95
CA LEU A 156 26.35 5.02 -4.52
C LEU A 156 27.05 3.96 -5.40
N ASP A 157 27.02 4.18 -6.71
CA ASP A 157 27.86 3.45 -7.64
C ASP A 157 29.32 3.90 -7.46
N ARG A 158 30.15 3.02 -6.91
CA ARG A 158 31.57 3.32 -6.65
C ARG A 158 32.41 3.47 -7.91
N ALA A 159 31.95 2.94 -9.06
CA ALA A 159 32.66 3.07 -10.32
C ALA A 159 32.45 4.45 -10.96
N THR A 160 31.24 5.01 -10.84
CA THR A 160 30.87 6.28 -11.46
C THR A 160 30.81 7.46 -10.49
N GLY A 161 30.65 7.19 -9.20
CA GLY A 161 30.43 8.18 -8.15
C GLY A 161 29.01 8.76 -8.14
N HIS A 162 28.11 8.24 -8.97
CA HIS A 162 26.71 8.66 -9.01
C HIS A 162 25.87 7.86 -8.02
N ILE A 163 24.85 8.53 -7.49
CA ILE A 163 23.80 7.92 -6.68
C ILE A 163 22.61 7.71 -7.62
N ASN A 164 22.12 6.48 -7.70
CA ASN A 164 20.94 6.14 -8.48
C ASN A 164 20.11 5.10 -7.72
N ALA A 165 18.79 5.18 -7.90
CA ALA A 165 17.86 4.17 -7.42
C ALA A 165 18.24 2.81 -8.03
N ALA A 166 18.46 1.83 -7.16
CA ALA A 166 18.83 0.49 -7.56
C ALA A 166 17.97 -0.54 -6.81
N PRO A 167 17.59 -1.65 -7.45
CA PRO A 167 16.93 -2.74 -6.76
C PRO A 167 17.85 -3.37 -5.72
N VAL A 168 17.36 -3.55 -4.49
CA VAL A 168 18.14 -4.06 -3.36
C VAL A 168 17.54 -5.25 -2.64
N LEU A 169 16.22 -5.42 -2.76
CA LEU A 169 15.49 -6.53 -2.15
C LEU A 169 14.38 -6.97 -3.08
N HIS A 170 14.33 -8.26 -3.38
CA HIS A 170 13.19 -8.92 -4.00
C HIS A 170 12.54 -9.87 -3.00
N LEU A 171 11.22 -9.82 -2.87
CA LEU A 171 10.43 -10.70 -2.01
C LEU A 171 9.24 -11.23 -2.78
N SER A 172 8.99 -12.53 -2.72
CA SER A 172 7.75 -13.16 -3.19
C SER A 172 6.98 -13.69 -1.99
N LEU A 173 5.76 -13.20 -1.77
CA LEU A 173 4.90 -13.65 -0.67
C LEU A 173 3.62 -14.28 -1.24
N SER A 174 3.34 -15.52 -0.85
CA SER A 174 2.07 -16.17 -1.13
C SER A 174 1.06 -15.94 -0.01
N GLU A 175 -0.23 -15.94 -0.34
CA GLU A 175 -1.34 -15.90 0.62
C GLU A 175 -1.23 -17.07 1.62
N GLN A 176 -0.88 -18.26 1.12
CA GLN A 176 -0.66 -19.44 1.95
C GLN A 176 0.47 -19.23 2.96
N ALA A 177 1.59 -18.62 2.56
CA ALA A 177 2.66 -18.33 3.51
C ALA A 177 2.20 -17.27 4.52
N ALA A 178 1.57 -16.18 4.05
CA ALA A 178 1.10 -15.07 4.88
C ALA A 178 0.15 -15.52 6.00
N SER A 179 -0.80 -16.42 5.70
CA SER A 179 -1.79 -16.91 6.68
C SER A 179 -1.22 -17.71 7.84
N THR A 180 0.03 -18.20 7.73
CA THR A 180 0.71 -18.98 8.78
C THR A 180 1.59 -18.14 9.71
N ILE A 181 1.79 -16.86 9.40
CA ILE A 181 2.75 -16.01 10.09
C ILE A 181 2.08 -15.26 11.23
N ASN A 182 2.71 -15.26 12.41
CA ASN A 182 2.35 -14.35 13.48
C ASN A 182 3.11 -13.02 13.30
N PHE A 183 2.46 -12.04 12.68
CA PHE A 183 3.06 -10.74 12.37
C PHE A 183 3.29 -9.86 13.61
N GLU A 184 2.55 -10.05 14.71
CA GLU A 184 2.76 -9.29 15.95
C GLU A 184 4.13 -9.56 16.59
N ARG A 185 4.74 -10.70 16.25
CA ARG A 185 6.04 -11.15 16.79
C ARG A 185 7.11 -11.27 15.72
N ALA A 186 6.81 -10.91 14.48
CA ALA A 186 7.73 -11.04 13.37
C ALA A 186 8.71 -9.86 13.35
N ASP A 187 9.99 -10.18 13.14
CA ASP A 187 11.00 -9.21 12.74
C ASP A 187 11.05 -9.18 11.21
N GLY A 188 11.02 -7.99 10.60
CA GLY A 188 10.91 -7.85 9.15
C GLY A 188 12.07 -8.50 8.40
N PHE A 189 13.30 -8.31 8.85
CA PHE A 189 14.48 -8.92 8.23
C PHE A 189 14.46 -10.45 8.36
N ALA A 190 14.26 -10.98 9.57
CA ALA A 190 14.19 -12.42 9.78
C ALA A 190 13.04 -13.08 9.01
N LEU A 191 11.93 -12.34 8.82
CA LEU A 191 10.80 -12.79 8.03
C LEU A 191 11.15 -12.87 6.55
N VAL A 192 11.79 -11.85 5.98
CA VAL A 192 12.28 -11.83 4.60
C VAL A 192 13.25 -12.99 4.36
N GLU A 193 14.20 -13.23 5.26
CA GLU A 193 15.12 -14.37 5.15
C GLU A 193 14.37 -15.72 5.15
N ARG A 194 13.42 -15.89 6.06
CA ARG A 194 12.62 -17.11 6.17
C ARG A 194 11.76 -17.36 4.92
N LEU A 195 11.26 -16.30 4.29
CA LEU A 195 10.46 -16.37 3.07
C LEU A 195 11.31 -16.55 1.81
N GLY A 196 12.64 -16.58 1.93
CA GLY A 196 13.54 -16.71 0.79
C GLY A 196 13.69 -15.44 -0.04
N GLY A 197 13.49 -14.27 0.58
CA GLY A 197 13.76 -12.99 -0.07
C GLY A 197 15.22 -12.86 -0.48
N HIS A 198 15.45 -12.21 -1.62
CA HIS A 198 16.77 -12.05 -2.22
C HIS A 198 17.28 -10.63 -2.02
N MET A 199 18.40 -10.49 -1.31
CA MET A 199 19.11 -9.24 -1.09
C MET A 199 20.61 -9.50 -0.94
N ASP A 200 21.45 -8.53 -1.32
CA ASP A 200 22.86 -8.48 -0.98
C ASP A 200 23.08 -7.34 0.03
N TRP A 201 23.43 -7.70 1.26
CA TRP A 201 23.60 -6.74 2.35
C TRP A 201 24.72 -7.16 3.30
N THR A 202 25.50 -6.18 3.78
CA THR A 202 26.43 -6.39 4.89
C THR A 202 26.37 -5.25 5.89
N LYS A 203 26.64 -5.54 7.16
CA LYS A 203 26.73 -4.51 8.21
C LYS A 203 27.73 -3.40 7.88
N ARG A 204 28.81 -3.73 7.15
CA ARG A 204 29.86 -2.76 6.80
C ARG A 204 29.44 -1.85 5.65
N GLU A 205 28.78 -2.39 4.64
CA GLU A 205 28.54 -1.70 3.36
C GLU A 205 27.09 -1.33 3.10
N GLY A 206 26.14 -1.82 3.90
CA GLY A 206 24.71 -1.65 3.63
C GLY A 206 24.25 -2.58 2.52
N PHE A 207 23.18 -2.18 1.81
CA PHE A 207 22.68 -2.88 0.64
C PHE A 207 23.61 -2.72 -0.56
N ARG A 208 23.54 -3.71 -1.46
CA ARG A 208 24.16 -3.67 -2.79
C ARG A 208 23.09 -3.99 -3.81
N ALA A 209 23.25 -3.41 -5.00
CA ALA A 209 22.31 -3.62 -6.08
C ALA A 209 22.23 -5.12 -6.46
N ILE A 210 21.01 -5.62 -6.62
CA ILE A 210 20.71 -6.95 -7.15
C ILE A 210 20.26 -6.84 -8.61
N ASN A 211 20.29 -7.94 -9.37
CA ASN A 211 19.84 -7.92 -10.76
C ASN A 211 18.35 -8.25 -10.85
N ALA A 212 17.48 -7.24 -11.02
CA ALA A 212 16.04 -7.43 -11.17
C ALA A 212 15.65 -8.35 -12.35
N ALA A 213 16.44 -8.33 -13.43
CA ALA A 213 16.20 -9.19 -14.60
C ALA A 213 16.35 -10.69 -14.28
N ALA A 214 17.08 -11.05 -13.21
CA ALA A 214 17.15 -12.43 -12.74
C ALA A 214 15.79 -12.97 -12.25
N PHE A 215 14.85 -12.07 -11.93
CA PHE A 215 13.47 -12.39 -11.55
C PHE A 215 12.47 -12.15 -12.70
N GLY A 216 12.96 -11.84 -13.91
CA GLY A 216 12.14 -11.48 -15.06
C GLY A 216 11.47 -10.10 -14.92
N ILE A 217 12.06 -9.19 -14.13
CA ILE A 217 11.58 -7.81 -13.97
C ILE A 217 12.53 -6.89 -14.74
N GLU A 218 12.01 -6.21 -15.75
CA GLU A 218 12.75 -5.19 -16.51
C GLU A 218 12.32 -3.80 -16.02
N LEU A 219 13.25 -3.11 -15.36
CA LEU A 219 13.05 -1.70 -14.98
C LEU A 219 13.31 -0.83 -16.20
N SER A 220 12.36 0.04 -16.54
CA SER A 220 12.57 1.06 -17.57
C SER A 220 13.46 2.14 -16.98
N ASN A 221 14.63 2.36 -17.58
CA ASN A 221 15.53 3.48 -17.25
C ASN A 221 14.92 4.83 -17.62
#